data_AF-A0A511UKW6-F1
#
_entry.id   AF-A0A511UKW6-F1
#
_cell.length_a   1.000
_cell.length_b   1.000
_cell.length_c   1.000
_cell.angle_alpha   90.00
_cell.angle_beta   90.00
_cell.angle_gamma   90.00
#
_symmetry.space_group_name_H-M   'P 1'
#
loop_
_entity.id
_entity.type
_entity.pdbx_description
1 polymer ?
#
loop_
_entity_poly.entity_id
_entity_poly.type
_entity_poly.pdbx_seq_one_letter_code
_entity_poly.pdbx_strand_id
1 'polypeptide(L)'
;MHSKTHTGLSQAGLHIAIQDIKDELFDTPECDYAIVQLLIRCGQSEDAEQLLDEMLMKWGTSPDVLALTQRGYSEIGVTALYPSDKTTPAALGAVAT
;
A
#
# COMPACT_ATOMS: atom_id res chain seq x y z
N MET A 1 3.68 -30.16 5.98
CA MET A 1 2.65 -29.15 6.31
C MET A 1 3.40 -27.89 6.74
N HIS A 2 3.55 -26.91 5.83
CA HIS A 2 4.19 -25.62 6.16
C HIS A 2 3.10 -24.55 6.20
N SER A 3 2.45 -24.41 7.35
CA SER A 3 1.58 -23.27 7.65
C SER A 3 2.44 -22.03 7.86
N LYS A 4 2.83 -21.37 6.76
CA LYS A 4 3.28 -19.98 6.83
C LYS A 4 2.05 -19.18 7.24
N THR A 5 2.01 -18.79 8.50
CA THR A 5 1.07 -17.81 9.03
C THR A 5 1.30 -16.51 8.26
N HIS A 6 0.59 -16.36 7.14
CA HIS A 6 0.22 -15.05 6.62
C HIS A 6 -0.58 -14.44 7.76
N THR A 7 0.08 -13.63 8.59
CA THR A 7 -0.57 -12.95 9.71
C THR A 7 -1.48 -11.91 9.09
N GLY A 8 -2.61 -12.37 8.54
CA GLY A 8 -3.73 -11.51 8.24
C GLY A 8 -4.04 -10.81 9.53
N LEU A 9 -3.74 -9.51 9.60
CA LEU A 9 -4.29 -8.66 10.63
C LEU A 9 -5.78 -8.99 10.68
N SER A 10 -6.27 -9.39 11.86
CA SER A 10 -7.70 -9.51 12.05
C SER A 10 -8.35 -8.19 11.64
N GLN A 11 -9.55 -8.22 11.06
CA GLN A 11 -10.31 -7.02 10.67
C GLN A 11 -10.28 -5.94 11.77
N ALA A 12 -10.38 -6.36 13.03
CA ALA A 12 -10.30 -5.48 14.20
C ALA A 12 -8.92 -4.84 14.38
N GLY A 13 -7.84 -5.60 14.17
CA GLY A 13 -6.47 -5.09 14.24
C GLY A 13 -6.13 -4.11 13.13
N LEU A 14 -6.66 -4.34 11.92
CA LEU A 14 -6.54 -3.36 10.83
C LEU A 14 -7.26 -2.06 11.19
N HIS A 15 -8.48 -2.14 11.71
CA HIS A 15 -9.24 -0.94 12.09
C HIS A 15 -8.53 -0.13 13.17
N ILE A 16 -7.91 -0.80 14.15
CA ILE A 16 -7.08 -0.16 15.17
C ILE A 16 -5.88 0.55 14.52
N ALA A 17 -5.15 -0.13 13.63
CA ALA A 17 -3.99 0.46 12.96
C ALA A 17 -4.37 1.68 12.09
N ILE A 18 -5.53 1.65 11.43
CA ILE A 18 -6.06 2.79 10.68
C ILE A 18 -6.38 3.95 11.63
N GLN A 19 -7.01 3.68 12.77
CA GLN A 19 -7.31 4.73 13.77
C GLN A 19 -6.03 5.34 14.36
N ASP A 20 -5.03 4.54 14.72
CA ASP A 20 -3.74 5.03 15.21
C ASP A 20 -3.06 5.95 14.19
N ILE A 21 -3.05 5.58 12.90
CA ILE A 21 -2.47 6.43 11.85
C ILE A 21 -3.21 7.77 11.77
N LYS A 22 -4.55 7.75 11.84
CA LYS A 22 -5.37 8.98 11.79
C LYS A 22 -5.16 9.87 12.99
N ASP A 23 -5.00 9.29 14.18
CA ASP A 23 -4.75 10.02 15.42
C ASP A 23 -3.32 10.59 15.46
N GLU A 24 -2.35 9.95 14.81
CA GLU A 24 -0.94 10.38 14.80
C GLU A 24 -0.60 11.38 13.67
N LEU A 25 -1.09 11.16 12.44
CA LEU A 25 -0.69 11.96 11.26
C LEU A 25 -1.59 13.16 10.97
N PHE A 26 -2.70 13.33 11.69
CA PHE A 26 -3.74 14.33 11.43
C PHE A 26 -4.33 14.24 10.01
N ASP A 27 -5.37 15.02 9.72
CA ASP A 27 -6.07 15.00 8.43
C ASP A 27 -5.18 15.64 7.35
N THR A 28 -4.32 14.85 6.73
CA THR A 28 -3.35 15.23 5.70
C THR A 28 -3.35 14.20 4.57
N PRO A 29 -2.94 14.56 3.34
CA PRO A 29 -2.88 13.60 2.24
C PRO A 29 -1.85 12.48 2.50
N GLU A 30 -0.81 12.74 3.28
CA GLU A 30 0.16 11.72 3.70
C GLU A 30 -0.47 10.68 4.64
N CYS A 31 -1.43 11.10 5.48
CA CYS A 31 -2.19 10.21 6.35
C CYS A 31 -3.01 9.21 5.54
N ASP A 32 -3.80 9.72 4.60
CA ASP A 32 -4.63 8.88 3.74
C ASP A 32 -3.74 7.91 2.92
N TYR A 33 -2.58 8.37 2.43
CA TYR A 33 -1.64 7.50 1.73
C TYR A 33 -0.98 6.42 2.62
N ALA A 34 -0.70 6.73 3.89
CA ALA A 34 -0.19 5.74 4.83
C ALA A 34 -1.20 4.61 5.06
N ILE A 35 -2.49 4.95 5.12
CA ILE A 35 -3.58 3.96 5.20
C ILE A 35 -3.65 3.13 3.91
N VAL A 36 -3.51 3.74 2.73
CA VAL A 36 -3.45 3.03 1.44
C VAL A 36 -2.32 1.98 1.45
N GLN A 37 -1.11 2.35 1.88
CA GLN A 37 -0.01 1.38 1.98
C GLN A 37 -0.31 0.21 2.93
N LEU A 38 -1.01 0.48 4.04
CA LEU A 38 -1.43 -0.55 4.98
C LEU A 38 -2.43 -1.51 4.32
N LEU A 39 -3.44 -0.98 3.62
CA LEU A 39 -4.44 -1.76 2.89
C LEU A 39 -3.81 -2.64 1.81
N ILE A 40 -2.87 -2.09 1.02
CA ILE A 40 -2.11 -2.84 0.01
C ILE A 40 -1.35 -4.00 0.66
N ARG A 41 -0.65 -3.76 1.77
CA ARG A 41 0.11 -4.81 2.49
C ARG A 41 -0.80 -5.88 3.10
N CYS A 42 -2.03 -5.52 3.47
CA CYS A 42 -3.03 -6.46 3.96
C CYS A 42 -3.73 -7.22 2.82
N GLY A 43 -3.43 -6.92 1.55
CA GLY A 43 -4.06 -7.54 0.38
C GLY A 43 -5.45 -6.99 0.06
N GLN A 44 -5.83 -5.86 0.65
CA GLN A 44 -7.09 -5.16 0.38
C GLN A 44 -6.89 -4.11 -0.73
N SER A 45 -6.58 -4.58 -1.93
CA SER A 45 -6.33 -3.71 -3.08
C SER A 45 -7.55 -2.88 -3.47
N GLU A 46 -8.77 -3.44 -3.38
CA GLU A 46 -10.01 -2.74 -3.72
C GLU A 46 -10.24 -1.54 -2.79
N ASP A 47 -10.11 -1.75 -1.48
CA ASP A 47 -10.24 -0.68 -0.48
C ASP A 47 -9.12 0.37 -0.66
N ALA A 48 -7.91 -0.06 -1.03
CA ALA A 48 -6.79 0.83 -1.30
C ALA A 48 -7.04 1.71 -2.54
N GLU A 49 -7.57 1.15 -3.64
CA GLU A 49 -7.95 1.92 -4.84
C GLU A 49 -9.05 2.93 -4.51
N GLN A 50 -10.07 2.50 -3.75
CA GLN A 50 -11.15 3.40 -3.35
C GLN A 50 -10.63 4.56 -2.50
N LEU A 51 -9.71 4.31 -1.57
CA LEU A 51 -9.14 5.37 -0.75
C LEU A 51 -8.26 6.32 -1.57
N LEU A 52 -7.58 5.84 -2.62
CA LEU A 52 -6.86 6.69 -3.57
C LEU A 52 -7.79 7.61 -4.37
N ASP A 53 -8.95 7.09 -4.79
CA ASP A 53 -9.99 7.92 -5.43
C ASP A 53 -10.53 8.98 -4.44
N GLU A 54 -10.80 8.59 -3.20
CA GLU A 54 -11.25 9.51 -2.15
C GLU A 54 -10.20 10.59 -1.85
N MET A 55 -8.91 10.25 -1.85
CA MET A 55 -7.83 11.23 -1.71
C MET A 55 -7.87 12.29 -2.81
N LEU A 56 -8.08 11.88 -4.06
CA LEU A 56 -8.20 12.79 -5.20
C LEU A 56 -9.45 13.68 -5.09
N MET A 57 -10.55 13.15 -4.56
CA MET A 57 -11.77 13.94 -4.35
C MET A 57 -11.64 14.93 -3.19
N LYS A 58 -11.02 14.52 -2.07
CA LYS A 58 -10.90 15.30 -0.84
C LYS A 58 -9.82 16.38 -0.94
N TRP A 59 -8.62 16.00 -1.40
CA TRP A 59 -7.45 16.88 -1.44
C TRP A 59 -7.23 17.53 -2.81
N GLY A 60 -7.94 17.05 -3.84
CA GLY A 60 -7.81 17.53 -5.20
C GLY A 60 -6.58 16.96 -5.92
N THR A 61 -6.26 17.55 -7.06
CA THR A 61 -5.19 17.11 -7.97
C THR A 61 -3.90 17.92 -7.78
N SER A 62 -3.55 18.25 -6.54
CA SER A 62 -2.25 18.87 -6.26
C SER A 62 -1.12 17.92 -6.71
N PRO A 63 0.04 18.46 -7.14
CA PRO A 63 1.13 17.62 -7.65
C PRO A 63 1.59 16.56 -6.64
N ASP A 64 1.56 16.89 -5.35
CA ASP A 64 1.93 15.97 -4.27
C ASP A 64 0.90 14.84 -4.14
N VAL A 65 -0.40 15.15 -4.13
CA VAL A 65 -1.48 14.14 -4.06
C VAL A 65 -1.50 13.27 -5.32
N LEU A 66 -1.24 13.84 -6.50
CA LEU A 66 -1.11 13.07 -7.74
C LEU A 66 0.08 12.12 -7.70
N ALA A 67 1.22 12.54 -7.14
CA ALA A 67 2.39 11.67 -7.02
C ALA A 67 2.12 10.50 -6.06
N LEU A 68 1.47 10.75 -4.92
CA LEU A 68 1.07 9.72 -3.96
C LEU A 68 0.08 8.72 -4.58
N THR A 69 -0.94 9.22 -5.27
CA THR A 69 -1.99 8.39 -5.86
C THR A 69 -1.49 7.54 -7.02
N GLN A 70 -0.68 8.11 -7.92
CA GLN A 70 0.00 7.35 -8.98
C GLN A 70 0.89 6.24 -8.44
N ARG A 71 1.65 6.53 -7.36
CA ARG A 71 2.46 5.51 -6.69
C ARG A 71 1.58 4.39 -6.13
N GLY A 72 0.48 4.74 -5.45
CA GLY A 72 -0.47 3.78 -4.89
C GLY A 72 -1.07 2.84 -5.95
N TYR A 73 -1.60 3.36 -7.05
CA TYR A 73 -2.11 2.51 -8.14
C TYR A 73 -1.04 1.61 -8.75
N SER A 74 0.19 2.12 -8.88
CA SER A 74 1.31 1.30 -9.36
C SER A 74 1.65 0.16 -8.40
N GLU A 75 1.62 0.40 -7.09
CA GLU A 75 1.87 -0.63 -6.07
C GLU A 75 0.77 -1.69 -6.03
N ILE A 76 -0.49 -1.29 -6.23
CA ILE A 76 -1.64 -2.19 -6.37
C ILE A 76 -1.48 -3.08 -7.61
N GLY A 77 -1.18 -2.47 -8.76
CA GLY A 77 -0.95 -3.20 -10.01
C GLY A 77 0.23 -4.18 -9.94
N VAL A 78 1.31 -3.81 -9.25
CA VAL A 78 2.45 -4.71 -9.01
C VAL A 78 2.06 -5.88 -8.10
N THR A 79 1.27 -5.62 -7.06
CA THR A 79 0.80 -6.67 -6.13
C THR A 79 -0.18 -7.64 -6.81
N ALA A 80 -0.99 -7.16 -7.74
CA ALA A 80 -1.91 -7.99 -8.53
C ALA A 80 -1.19 -8.87 -9.56
N LEU A 81 -0.11 -8.36 -10.18
CA LEU A 81 0.70 -9.11 -11.15
C LEU A 81 1.71 -10.05 -10.49
N TYR A 82 2.17 -9.70 -9.29
CA TYR A 82 3.13 -10.47 -8.50
C TYR A 82 2.65 -10.53 -7.04
N PRO A 83 1.65 -11.38 -6.73
CA PRO A 83 1.31 -11.66 -5.35
C PRO A 83 2.59 -12.17 -4.68
N SER A 84 3.07 -11.44 -3.69
CA SER A 84 4.42 -11.55 -3.15
C SER A 84 4.68 -12.94 -2.51
N ASP A 85 5.04 -13.91 -3.34
CA ASP A 85 5.84 -15.06 -2.93
C ASP A 85 7.29 -14.70 -3.27
N LYS A 86 8.04 -14.30 -2.24
CA LYS A 86 9.49 -14.00 -2.23
C LYS A 86 10.26 -14.32 -3.52
N THR A 87 10.93 -13.31 -4.07
CA THR A 87 12.28 -13.50 -4.63
C THR A 87 13.13 -12.27 -4.37
N THR A 88 14.02 -12.40 -3.39
CA THR A 88 15.21 -11.56 -3.15
C THR A 88 16.14 -11.56 -4.38
N PRO A 89 17.04 -10.57 -4.53
CA PRO A 89 17.59 -10.11 -5.80
C PRO A 89 18.66 -11.06 -6.34
N ALA A 90 18.55 -11.44 -7.61
CA ALA A 90 19.71 -11.96 -8.34
C ALA A 90 20.50 -10.77 -8.88
N ALA A 91 21.61 -10.48 -8.21
CA ALA A 91 22.68 -9.62 -8.70
C ALA A 91 22.99 -9.94 -10.16
N LEU A 92 22.82 -8.97 -11.06
CA LEU A 92 23.47 -9.03 -12.37
C LEU A 92 24.96 -8.76 -12.14
N GLY A 93 25.68 -9.85 -11.89
CA GLY A 93 27.12 -9.91 -11.99
C GLY A 93 27.56 -9.58 -13.42
N ALA A 94 28.66 -8.85 -13.49
CA ALA A 94 29.41 -8.53 -14.70
C ALA A 94 29.58 -9.75 -15.63
N VAL A 95 29.41 -9.53 -16.93
CA VAL A 95 30.23 -10.26 -17.91
C VAL A 95 30.88 -9.23 -18.83
N ALA A 96 32.18 -9.09 -18.63
CA ALA A 96 33.07 -8.54 -19.62
C ALA A 96 33.25 -9.57 -20.72
N THR A 97 33.14 -9.11 -21.98
CA THR A 97 33.88 -9.65 -23.13
C THR A 97 34.05 -8.52 -24.12
#